data_AF-A0A0F2L5I8-F1
#
_entry.id   AF-A0A0F2L5I8-F1
#
_cell.length_a   1.000
_cell.length_b   1.000
_cell.length_c   1.000
_cell.angle_alpha   90.00
_cell.angle_beta   90.00
_cell.angle_gamma   90.00
#
_symmetry.space_group_name_H-M   'P 1'
#
loop_
_entity.id
_entity.type
_entity.pdbx_description
1 polymer ?
#
loop_
_entity_poly.entity_id
_entity_poly.type
_entity_poly.pdbx_seq_one_letter_code
_entity_poly.pdbx_strand_id
1 'polypeptide(L)' 'MMSTRFRVLVNRRMGRVLVSGKPEDLELIREGWRVIHEDSNWRGAFEYARSYADKHDYILEWYLEEEFTMTNTSTILEVN' A
#
# COMPACT_ATOMS: atom_id res chain seq x y z
N MET A 1 16.38 -11.04 6.41
CA MET A 1 15.72 -10.02 5.57
C MET A 1 14.48 -9.58 6.32
N MET A 2 14.35 -8.30 6.69
CA MET A 2 13.08 -7.83 7.26
C MET A 2 12.02 -7.97 6.17
N SER A 3 10.97 -8.76 6.43
CA SER A 3 9.90 -8.96 5.46
C SER A 3 9.07 -7.68 5.39
N THR A 4 9.26 -6.87 4.36
CA THR A 4 8.41 -5.71 4.10
C THR A 4 7.00 -6.20 3.83
N ARG A 5 6.04 -5.78 4.66
CA ARG A 5 4.61 -5.98 4.43
C ARG A 5 3.99 -4.66 4.01
N PHE A 6 3.27 -4.67 2.92
CA PHE A 6 2.47 -3.55 2.45
C PHE A 6 1.09 -3.61 3.10
N ARG A 7 0.66 -2.49 3.66
CA ARG A 7 -0.62 -2.36 4.33
C ARG A 7 -1.51 -1.43 3.53
N VAL A 8 -2.79 -1.76 3.52
CA VAL A 8 -3.85 -0.88 2.99
C VAL A 8 -4.52 -0.22 4.18
N LEU A 9 -4.32 1.07 4.34
CA LEU A 9 -4.96 1.89 5.36
C LEU A 9 -6.13 2.65 4.76
N VAL A 10 -7.23 2.78 5.49
CA VAL A 10 -8.40 3.58 5.08
C VAL A 10 -8.73 4.64 6.11
N ASN A 11 -9.02 5.84 5.63
CA ASN A 11 -9.70 6.87 6.39
C ASN A 11 -11.06 7.16 5.77
N ARG A 12 -12.11 6.51 6.29
CA ARG A 12 -13.47 6.64 5.76
C ARG A 12 -14.06 8.05 5.92
N ARG A 13 -13.60 8.81 6.93
CA ARG A 13 -14.04 10.20 7.14
C ARG A 13 -13.50 11.13 6.06
N MET A 14 -12.29 10.86 5.58
CA MET A 14 -11.63 11.64 4.52
C MET A 14 -11.87 11.07 3.11
N GLY A 15 -12.43 9.86 3.01
CA GLY A 15 -12.57 9.16 1.74
C GLY A 15 -11.23 8.83 1.09
N ARG A 16 -10.26 8.35 1.88
CA ARG A 16 -8.88 8.07 1.41
C ARG A 16 -8.45 6.65 1.73
N VAL A 17 -7.65 6.08 0.84
CA VAL A 17 -7.01 4.78 0.97
C VAL A 17 -5.52 4.97 0.69
N LEU A 18 -4.66 4.46 1.57
CA LEU A 18 -3.21 4.53 1.45
C LEU A 18 -2.63 3.11 1.37
N VAL A 19 -1.78 2.87 0.38
CA VAL A 19 -0.89 1.71 0.34
C VAL A 19 0.48 2.12 0.87
N SER A 20 0.98 1.42 1.89
CA SER A 20 2.28 1.72 2.47
C SER A 20 2.99 0.49 3.04
N GLY A 21 4.27 0.35 2.73
CA GLY A 21 5.20 -0.59 3.36
C GLY A 21 5.97 0.03 4.54
N LYS A 22 5.80 1.32 4.79
CA LYS A 22 6.49 2.09 5.83
C LYS A 22 5.90 1.79 7.22
N PRO A 23 6.70 1.28 8.18
CA PRO A 23 6.22 1.02 9.54
C PRO A 23 5.68 2.28 10.25
N GLU A 24 6.26 3.45 9.98
CA GLU A 24 5.85 4.74 10.54
C GLU A 24 4.41 5.15 10.18
N ASP A 25 3.87 4.70 9.05
CA ASP A 25 2.48 5.03 8.68
C ASP A 25 1.44 4.32 9.55
N LEU A 26 1.83 3.37 10.40
CA LEU A 26 0.95 2.82 11.44
C LEU A 26 0.54 3.88 12.46
N GLU A 27 1.30 4.97 12.60
CA GLU A 27 0.95 6.07 13.50
C GLU A 27 -0.36 6.76 13.09
N LEU A 28 -0.72 6.72 11.79
CA LEU A 28 -1.98 7.22 11.25
C LEU A 28 -3.21 6.55 11.88
N ILE A 29 -3.08 5.36 12.47
CA ILE A 29 -4.17 4.70 13.19
C ILE A 29 -4.66 5.59 14.35
N ARG A 30 -3.75 6.31 15.01
CA ARG A 30 -4.09 7.27 16.08
C ARG A 30 -4.89 8.46 15.57
N GLU A 31 -4.85 8.72 14.26
CA GLU A 31 -5.55 9.80 13.58
C GLU A 31 -6.85 9.33 12.88
N GLY A 32 -7.28 8.09 13.18
CA GLY A 32 -8.54 7.53 12.70
C GLY A 32 -8.43 6.71 11.41
N TRP A 33 -7.22 6.41 10.95
CA TRP A 33 -7.01 5.42 9.89
C TRP A 33 -7.17 3.99 10.42
N ARG A 34 -7.45 3.04 9.54
CA ARG A 34 -7.55 1.62 9.88
C ARG A 34 -6.88 0.77 8.82
N VAL A 35 -6.10 -0.22 9.25
CA VAL A 35 -5.59 -1.26 8.34
C VAL A 35 -6.74 -2.19 7.97
N ILE A 36 -6.98 -2.37 6.66
CA ILE A 36 -8.03 -3.25 6.13
C ILE A 36 -7.49 -4.44 5.36
N HIS A 37 -6.21 -4.40 4.98
CA HIS A 37 -5.52 -5.47 4.28
C HIS A 37 -4.02 -5.39 4.49
N GLU A 38 -3.34 -6.52 4.43
CA GLU A 38 -1.88 -6.62 4.38
C GLU A 38 -1.49 -7.61 3.28
N ASP A 39 -0.43 -7.29 2.54
CA ASP A 39 0.15 -8.18 1.54
C ASP A 39 1.69 -8.12 1.62
N SER A 40 2.33 -9.24 1.31
CA SER A 40 3.79 -9.30 1.10
C SER A 40 4.23 -8.74 -0.24
N ASN A 41 3.30 -8.60 -1.20
CA ASN A 41 3.51 -8.06 -2.52
C ASN A 41 2.81 -6.70 -2.66
N TRP A 42 3.58 -5.67 -3.02
CA TRP A 42 3.05 -4.32 -3.24
C TRP A 42 1.92 -4.31 -4.27
N ARG A 43 2.04 -5.05 -5.37
CA ARG A 43 1.01 -5.10 -6.42
C ARG A 43 -0.30 -5.70 -5.89
N GLY A 44 -0.21 -6.70 -5.01
CA GLY A 44 -1.39 -7.29 -4.37
C GLY A 44 -2.12 -6.29 -3.48
N ALA A 45 -1.36 -5.58 -2.62
CA ALA A 45 -1.91 -4.52 -1.78
C ALA A 45 -2.52 -3.37 -2.61
N PHE A 46 -1.85 -2.96 -3.69
CA PHE A 46 -2.32 -1.89 -4.58
C PHE A 46 -3.63 -2.25 -5.27
N GLU A 47 -3.74 -3.45 -5.86
CA GLU A 47 -4.98 -3.88 -6.54
C GLU A 47 -6.16 -4.02 -5.57
N TYR A 48 -5.89 -4.49 -4.34
CA TYR A 48 -6.89 -4.49 -3.28
C TYR A 48 -7.35 -3.06 -2.97
N ALA A 49 -6.40 -2.14 -2.76
CA ALA A 49 -6.68 -0.76 -2.41
C ALA A 49 -7.45 -0.02 -3.50
N ARG A 50 -7.08 -0.23 -4.78
CA ARG A 50 -7.80 0.28 -5.96
C ARG A 50 -9.24 -0.20 -6.01
N SER A 51 -9.44 -1.52 -5.89
CA SER A 51 -10.79 -2.11 -5.87
C SER A 51 -11.65 -1.57 -4.73
N TYR A 52 -11.04 -1.35 -3.55
CA TYR A 52 -11.72 -0.75 -2.41
C TYR A 52 -12.06 0.72 -2.66
N ALA A 53 -11.12 1.49 -3.20
CA ALA A 53 -11.28 2.89 -3.51
C ALA A 53 -12.39 3.12 -4.56
N ASP A 54 -12.36 2.38 -5.66
CA ASP A 54 -13.37 2.45 -6.74
C ASP A 54 -14.77 2.13 -6.20
N LYS A 55 -14.90 1.11 -5.34
CA LYS A 55 -16.19 0.71 -4.75
C LYS A 55 -16.78 1.79 -3.83
N HIS A 56 -15.95 2.60 -3.21
CA HIS A 56 -16.34 3.55 -2.17
C HIS A 56 -16.22 5.01 -2.61
N ASP A 57 -15.82 5.27 -3.86
CA ASP A 57 -15.52 6.60 -4.41
C ASP A 57 -14.47 7.36 -3.56
N TYR A 58 -13.39 6.64 -3.21
CA TYR A 58 -12.29 7.17 -2.39
C TYR A 58 -11.05 7.46 -3.24
N ILE A 59 -10.21 8.37 -2.74
CA ILE A 59 -8.91 8.67 -3.33
C ILE A 59 -7.91 7.59 -2.89
N LEU A 60 -7.30 6.92 -3.87
CA LEU A 60 -6.18 6.01 -3.65
C LEU A 60 -4.85 6.76 -3.67
N GLU A 61 -4.00 6.48 -2.69
CA GLU A 61 -2.68 7.07 -2.52
C GLU A 61 -1.62 6.00 -2.28
N TRP A 62 -0.42 6.26 -2.77
CA TRP A 62 0.75 5.41 -2.58
C TRP A 62 2.04 6.23 -2.70
N TYR A 63 3.14 5.68 -2.21
CA TYR A 63 4.47 6.25 -2.41
C TYR A 63 5.07 5.74 -3.71
N LEU A 64 5.49 6.65 -4.59
CA LEU A 64 6.11 6.30 -5.87
C LEU A 64 7.39 5.46 -5.67
N GLU A 65 8.15 5.72 -4.60
CA GLU A 65 9.38 4.97 -4.31
C GLU A 65 9.12 3.47 -4.08
N GLU A 66 7.95 3.12 -3.54
CA GLU A 66 7.55 1.74 -3.30
C GLU A 66 7.13 1.03 -4.59
N GLU A 67 6.50 1.77 -5.51
CA GLU A 67 6.16 1.29 -6.86
C GLU A 67 7.42 0.98 -7.67
N PHE A 68 8.40 1.89 -7.68
CA PHE A 68 9.64 1.72 -8.44
C PHE A 68 10.55 0.61 -7.88
N THR A 69 10.68 0.51 -6.55
CA THR A 69 11.54 -0.49 -5.91
C THR A 69 11.06 -1.91 -6.21
N MET A 70 9.74 -2.11 -6.25
CA MET A 70 9.13 -3.42 -6.49
C MET A 70 9.09 -3.79 -7.98
N THR A 71 9.04 -2.80 -8.87
CA THR A 71 9.12 -3.02 -10.32
C THR A 71 10.54 -3.34 -10.79
N ASN A 72 11.57 -2.71 -10.20
CA ASN A 72 12.97 -2.89 -10.62
C ASN A 72 13.61 -4.19 -10.10
N THR A 73 13.09 -4.78 -9.04
CA THR A 73 13.61 -6.07 -8.52
C THR A 73 13.36 -7.21 -9.51
N SER A 74 12.30 -7.16 -10.32
CA SER A 74 12.02 -8.14 -11.36
C SER A 74 12.98 -8.05 -12.55
N THR A 75 13.51 -6.86 -12.87
CA THR A 75 14.39 -6.66 -14.03
C THR A 75 15.83 -7.13 -13.77
N ILE A 76 16.29 -7.09 -12.52
CA ILE A 76 17.68 -7.47 -12.18
C ILE A 76 17.84 -9.00 -12.10
N LEU A 77 16.75 -9.76 -11.93
CA LEU A 77 16.80 -11.22 -11.81
C LEU A 77 16.73 -11.97 -13.16
N GLU A 78 16.47 -11.28 -14.29
CA GLU A 78 16.48 -11.89 -15.64
C GLU A 78 17.83 -11.76 -16.38
N VAL A 79 18.81 -11.14 -15.74
CA VAL A 79 20.19 -11.01 -16.26
C VAL A 79 21.17 -11.64 -15.27
N ASN A 80 21.16 -12.96 -15.14
CA ASN A 80 22.29 -13.78 -14.70
C ASN A 80 22.16 -15.21 -15.23
#